data_AF-A0A8D8K7L8-F1
#
_entry.id   AF-A0A8D8K7L8-F1
#
_cell.length_a   1.000
_cell.length_b   1.000
_cell.length_c   1.000
_cell.angle_alpha   90.00
_cell.angle_beta   90.00
_cell.angle_gamma   90.00
#
_symmetry.space_group_name_H-M   'P 1'
#
loop_
_entity.id
_entity.type
_entity.pdbx_description
1 polymer ?
#
loop_
_entity_poly.entity_id
_entity_poly.type
_entity_poly.pdbx_seq_one_letter_code
_entity_poly.pdbx_strand_id
1 'polypeptide(L)'
;MMDRKRGHIVAISSMSGMYAFPWAVVYSTSKYAVNGFMAAVTEQLRLQGFSDKIQTTCVCPYYIATRKDIVEFLKKPRFKLLTTEHTARVIAKGILRNEVTIAIPPFFDLGVKIMQ
;
A
#
# COMPACT_ATOMS: atom_id res chain seq x y z
N MET A 1 18.00 5.79 -10.00
CA MET A 1 17.72 6.69 -8.85
C MET A 1 18.97 6.94 -8.01
N MET A 2 19.85 5.96 -7.85
CA MET A 2 21.06 6.04 -7.03
C MET A 2 22.05 7.11 -7.54
N ASP A 3 22.36 7.13 -8.85
CA ASP A 3 23.31 8.10 -9.41
C ASP A 3 22.88 9.56 -9.18
N ARG A 4 21.59 9.85 -9.36
CA ARG A 4 21.00 11.17 -9.12
C ARG A 4 20.72 11.48 -7.65
N LYS A 5 20.91 10.52 -6.74
CA LYS A 5 20.67 10.63 -5.29
C LYS A 5 19.31 11.27 -4.93
N ARG A 6 18.28 10.99 -5.73
CA ARG A 6 16.91 11.49 -5.51
C ARG A 6 15.85 10.62 -6.16
N GLY A 7 14.78 10.28 -5.44
CA GLY A 7 13.62 9.63 -6.04
C GLY A 7 12.59 9.15 -5.02
N HIS A 8 11.47 8.66 -5.54
CA HIS A 8 10.43 8.02 -4.74
C HIS A 8 9.89 6.83 -5.53
N ILE A 9 9.94 5.64 -4.93
CA ILE A 9 9.31 4.43 -5.49
C ILE A 9 7.97 4.24 -4.77
N VAL A 10 6.88 4.29 -5.52
CA VAL A 10 5.53 4.10 -4.97
C VAL A 10 4.93 2.84 -5.58
N ALA A 11 4.51 1.90 -4.73
CA ALA A 11 3.80 0.70 -5.14
C ALA A 11 2.33 0.75 -4.71
N ILE A 12 1.44 0.35 -5.62
CA ILE A 12 0.01 0.19 -5.32
C ILE A 12 -0.27 -1.29 -5.05
N SER A 13 -0.32 -1.60 -3.76
CA SER A 13 -0.69 -2.91 -3.25
C SER A 13 -2.19 -2.96 -2.96
N SER A 14 -2.60 -3.56 -1.84
CA SER A 14 -3.96 -3.72 -1.36
C SER A 14 -3.94 -4.11 0.11
N MET A 15 -5.03 -3.86 0.84
CA MET A 15 -5.23 -4.50 2.13
C MET A 15 -5.15 -6.03 2.07
N SER A 16 -5.43 -6.63 0.92
CA SER A 16 -5.25 -8.07 0.69
C SER A 16 -3.80 -8.55 0.67
N GLY A 17 -2.83 -7.62 0.68
CA GLY A 17 -1.41 -7.89 0.90
C GLY A 17 -0.98 -7.80 2.37
N MET A 18 -1.89 -7.46 3.28
CA MET A 18 -1.68 -7.42 4.73
C MET A 18 -2.56 -8.44 5.45
N TYR A 19 -3.76 -8.68 4.92
CA TYR A 19 -4.74 -9.61 5.46
C TYR A 19 -5.27 -10.53 4.35
N ALA A 20 -5.55 -11.78 4.67
CA ALA A 20 -6.18 -12.71 3.74
C ALA A 20 -7.67 -12.38 3.54
N PHE A 21 -8.13 -12.43 2.29
CA PHE A 21 -9.55 -12.36 1.94
C PHE A 21 -9.96 -13.62 1.17
N PRO A 22 -11.16 -14.17 1.42
CA PRO A 22 -11.64 -15.32 0.68
C PRO A 22 -11.81 -14.99 -0.81
N TRP A 23 -11.69 -16.00 -1.68
CA TRP A 23 -11.87 -15.89 -3.13
C TRP A 23 -10.83 -15.03 -3.87
N ALA A 24 -9.78 -14.60 -3.18
CA ALA A 24 -8.75 -13.74 -3.72
C ALA A 24 -7.34 -14.38 -3.66
N VAL A 25 -7.20 -15.71 -3.56
CA VAL A 25 -5.92 -16.39 -3.27
C VAL A 25 -4.75 -15.86 -4.12
N VAL A 26 -4.84 -15.96 -5.44
CA VAL A 26 -3.77 -15.50 -6.35
C VAL A 26 -3.54 -13.99 -6.25
N TYR A 27 -4.63 -13.22 -6.14
CA TYR A 27 -4.57 -11.77 -6.00
C TYR A 27 -3.88 -11.36 -4.70
N SER A 28 -4.32 -11.88 -3.56
CA SER A 28 -3.71 -11.73 -2.24
C SER A 28 -2.23 -12.10 -2.28
N THR A 29 -1.86 -13.28 -2.78
CA THR A 29 -0.46 -13.70 -2.89
C THR A 29 0.38 -12.68 -3.66
N SER A 30 -0.12 -12.17 -4.79
CA SER A 30 0.59 -11.13 -5.54
C SER A 30 0.77 -9.82 -4.75
N LYS A 31 -0.21 -9.44 -3.94
CA LYS A 31 -0.18 -8.21 -3.12
C LYS A 31 0.70 -8.36 -1.87
N TYR A 32 0.76 -9.55 -1.28
CA TYR A 32 1.76 -9.89 -0.27
C TYR A 32 3.17 -9.83 -0.86
N ALA A 33 3.37 -10.34 -2.09
CA ALA A 33 4.66 -10.25 -2.77
C ALA A 33 5.09 -8.80 -3.02
N VAL A 34 4.17 -7.92 -3.44
CA VAL A 34 4.45 -6.47 -3.57
C VAL A 34 4.86 -5.86 -2.23
N ASN A 35 4.16 -6.19 -1.14
CA ASN A 35 4.49 -5.68 0.19
C ASN A 35 5.87 -6.15 0.66
N GLY A 36 6.17 -7.45 0.49
CA GLY A 36 7.48 -8.01 0.83
C GLY A 36 8.61 -7.40 -0.01
N PHE A 37 8.39 -7.23 -1.32
CA PHE A 37 9.35 -6.58 -2.20
C PHE A 37 9.65 -5.14 -1.76
N MET A 38 8.61 -4.35 -1.48
CA MET A 38 8.78 -2.96 -1.06
C MET A 38 9.46 -2.85 0.31
N ALA A 39 9.15 -3.75 1.25
CA ALA A 39 9.84 -3.81 2.55
C ALA A 39 11.32 -4.13 2.36
N ALA A 40 11.66 -5.14 1.54
CA ALA A 40 13.05 -5.51 1.26
C ALA A 40 13.83 -4.39 0.55
N VAL A 41 13.23 -3.70 -0.42
CA VAL A 41 13.86 -2.56 -1.10
C VAL A 41 14.10 -1.40 -0.13
N THR A 42 13.14 -1.11 0.75
CA THR A 42 13.29 -0.08 1.80
C THR A 42 14.48 -0.38 2.70
N GLU A 43 14.58 -1.62 3.20
CA GLU A 43 15.70 -2.04 4.05
C GLU A 43 17.04 -2.06 3.31
N GLN A 44 17.05 -2.48 2.04
CA GLN A 44 18.25 -2.44 1.22
C GLN A 44 18.75 -1.00 1.05
N LEU A 45 17.85 -0.04 0.75
CA LEU A 45 18.21 1.37 0.64
C LEU A 45 18.71 1.94 1.99
N ARG A 46 18.14 1.48 3.11
CA ARG A 46 18.59 1.84 4.46
C ARG A 46 20.01 1.38 4.75
N LEU A 47 20.29 0.10 4.51
CA LEU A 47 21.62 -0.48 4.72
C LEU A 47 22.69 0.13 3.78
N GLN A 48 22.28 0.57 2.60
CA GLN A 48 23.18 1.24 1.64
C GLN A 48 23.33 2.75 1.87
N GLY A 49 22.67 3.33 2.88
CA GLY A 49 22.78 4.76 3.21
C GLY A 49 22.03 5.69 2.25
N PHE A 50 20.97 5.21 1.60
CA PHE A 50 20.15 5.98 0.65
C PHE A 50 18.79 6.41 1.20
N SER A 51 18.46 6.14 2.47
CA SER A 51 17.14 6.43 3.05
C SER A 51 16.74 7.91 3.02
N ASP A 52 17.70 8.83 3.04
CA ASP A 52 17.43 10.28 2.94
C ASP A 52 17.36 10.76 1.47
N LYS A 53 17.74 9.92 0.51
CA LYS A 53 17.81 10.24 -0.93
C LYS A 53 16.69 9.60 -1.73
N ILE A 54 16.34 8.36 -1.42
CA ILE A 54 15.37 7.56 -2.18
C ILE A 54 14.29 7.09 -1.22
N GLN A 55 13.10 7.66 -1.36
CA GLN A 55 11.94 7.31 -0.55
C GLN A 55 11.21 6.12 -1.15
N THR A 56 10.51 5.37 -0.32
CA THR A 56 9.64 4.25 -0.71
C THR A 56 8.28 4.44 -0.06
N THR A 57 7.21 4.06 -0.77
CA THR A 57 5.85 4.04 -0.23
C THR A 57 5.09 2.85 -0.78
N CYS A 58 4.51 2.04 0.09
CA CYS A 58 3.60 0.96 -0.28
C CYS A 58 2.17 1.30 0.15
N VAL A 59 1.27 1.42 -0.83
CA VAL A 59 -0.14 1.77 -0.59
C VAL A 59 -0.99 0.52 -0.49
N CYS A 60 -1.76 0.38 0.58
CA CYS A 60 -2.64 -0.75 0.83
C CYS A 60 -4.10 -0.27 1.03
N PRO A 61 -4.85 0.01 -0.06
CA PRO A 61 -6.25 0.41 0.06
C PRO A 61 -7.18 -0.78 0.28
N TYR A 62 -8.31 -0.51 0.94
CA TYR A 62 -9.52 -1.34 0.92
C TYR A 62 -10.19 -1.28 -0.46
N TYR A 63 -11.34 -1.94 -0.61
CA TYR A 63 -12.13 -1.86 -1.84
C TYR A 63 -12.50 -0.43 -2.18
N ILE A 64 -12.15 -0.02 -3.40
CA ILE A 64 -12.51 1.25 -4.01
C ILE A 64 -13.66 0.98 -4.98
N ALA A 65 -14.70 1.83 -4.98
CA ALA A 65 -15.89 1.68 -5.81
C ALA A 65 -15.64 2.03 -7.30
N THR A 66 -14.65 1.41 -7.93
CA THR A 66 -14.28 1.62 -9.34
C THR A 66 -14.93 0.62 -10.29
N ARG A 67 -15.34 -0.54 -9.77
CA ARG A 67 -15.81 -1.69 -10.56
C ARG A 67 -17.13 -2.21 -10.04
N LYS A 68 -18.18 -2.12 -10.87
CA LYS A 68 -19.54 -2.55 -10.51
C LYS A 68 -19.60 -4.04 -10.15
N ASP A 69 -18.91 -4.89 -10.91
CA ASP A 69 -18.85 -6.33 -10.68
C ASP A 69 -18.26 -6.68 -9.30
N ILE A 70 -17.23 -5.96 -8.87
CA ILE A 70 -16.64 -6.12 -7.53
C ILE A 70 -17.58 -5.61 -6.44
N VAL A 71 -18.22 -4.46 -6.66
CA VAL A 71 -19.19 -3.89 -5.72
C VAL A 71 -20.36 -4.86 -5.48
N GLU A 72 -20.89 -5.43 -6.56
CA GLU A 72 -21.98 -6.41 -6.52
C GLU A 72 -21.53 -7.73 -5.89
N PHE A 73 -20.31 -8.20 -6.20
CA PHE A 73 -19.73 -9.40 -5.59
C PHE A 73 -19.61 -9.28 -4.07
N LEU A 74 -19.23 -8.10 -3.56
CA LEU A 74 -19.03 -7.90 -2.13
C LEU A 74 -20.31 -8.04 -1.31
N LYS A 75 -21.48 -7.76 -1.90
CA LYS A 75 -22.84 -7.77 -1.32
C LYS A 75 -23.01 -6.95 -0.02
N LYS A 76 -22.25 -7.28 1.03
CA LYS A 76 -22.21 -6.64 2.35
C LYS A 76 -20.75 -6.52 2.82
N PRO A 77 -19.99 -5.52 2.32
CA PRO A 77 -18.61 -5.33 2.74
C PRO A 77 -18.54 -4.98 4.24
N ARG A 78 -17.47 -5.43 4.91
CA ARG A 78 -17.27 -5.20 6.36
C ARG A 78 -17.09 -3.71 6.70
N PHE A 79 -16.57 -2.94 5.75
CA PHE A 79 -16.40 -1.49 5.85
C PHE A 79 -16.97 -0.81 4.60
N LYS A 80 -17.24 0.50 4.71
CA LYS A 80 -17.70 1.30 3.57
C LYS A 80 -16.64 1.27 2.46
N LEU A 81 -17.09 1.08 1.22
CA LEU A 81 -16.20 1.22 0.06
C LEU A 81 -15.61 2.63 -0.01
N LEU A 82 -14.36 2.71 -0.44
CA LEU A 82 -13.67 3.97 -0.64
C LEU A 82 -14.12 4.61 -1.97
N THR A 83 -14.15 5.94 -2.01
CA THR A 83 -14.26 6.66 -3.28
C THR A 83 -12.87 6.85 -3.89
N THR A 84 -12.82 7.00 -5.21
CA THR A 84 -11.60 7.28 -5.97
C THR A 84 -10.94 8.57 -5.52
N GLU A 85 -11.70 9.63 -5.34
CA GLU A 85 -11.21 10.97 -5.00
C GLU A 85 -10.63 10.99 -3.58
N HIS A 86 -11.31 10.35 -2.64
CA HIS A 86 -10.82 10.22 -1.27
C HIS A 86 -9.52 9.41 -1.24
N THR A 87 -9.50 8.27 -1.92
CA THR A 87 -8.34 7.37 -1.96
C THR A 87 -7.14 8.06 -2.58
N ALA A 88 -7.30 8.68 -3.76
CA ALA A 88 -6.24 9.41 -4.44
C ALA A 88 -5.69 10.56 -3.58
N ARG A 89 -6.56 11.30 -2.88
CA ARG A 89 -6.14 12.38 -1.97
C ARG A 89 -5.30 11.87 -0.81
N VAL A 90 -5.71 10.77 -0.18
CA VAL A 90 -4.96 10.17 0.94
C VAL A 90 -3.61 9.65 0.46
N ILE A 91 -3.58 8.95 -0.69
CA ILE A 91 -2.35 8.47 -1.31
C ILE A 91 -1.38 9.61 -1.59
N ALA A 92 -1.84 10.66 -2.28
CA ALA A 92 -1.01 11.80 -2.61
C ALA A 92 -0.44 12.47 -1.36
N LYS A 93 -1.25 12.65 -0.31
CA LYS A 93 -0.79 13.21 0.97
C LYS A 93 0.26 12.34 1.65
N GLY A 94 0.09 11.02 1.69
CA GLY A 94 1.06 10.12 2.31
C GLY A 94 2.37 10.04 1.52
N ILE A 95 2.31 10.07 0.18
CA ILE A 95 3.50 10.18 -0.68
C ILE A 95 4.26 11.47 -0.36
N LEU A 96 3.57 12.62 -0.29
CA LEU A 96 4.19 13.91 0.03
C LEU A 96 4.78 13.96 1.46
N ARG A 97 4.35 13.07 2.35
CA ARG A 97 4.86 12.92 3.71
C ARG A 97 5.94 11.84 3.83
N ASN A 98 6.33 11.21 2.73
CA ASN A 98 7.25 10.08 2.70
C ASN A 98 6.81 8.93 3.63
N GLU A 99 5.50 8.68 3.74
CA GLU A 99 4.99 7.55 4.52
C GLU A 99 5.42 6.24 3.85
N VAL A 100 6.15 5.38 4.58
CA VAL A 100 6.63 4.08 4.08
C VAL A 100 5.46 3.15 3.73
N THR A 101 4.40 3.20 4.54
CA THR A 101 3.16 2.45 4.34
C THR A 101 1.97 3.39 4.46
N ILE A 102 1.00 3.26 3.53
CA ILE A 102 -0.27 3.99 3.55
C ILE A 102 -1.40 2.97 3.47
N ALA A 103 -2.00 2.61 4.62
CA ALA A 103 -3.24 1.84 4.64
C ALA A 103 -4.48 2.74 4.59
N ILE A 104 -5.49 2.32 3.82
CA ILE A 104 -6.75 3.06 3.73
C ILE A 104 -7.90 2.06 3.96
N PRO A 105 -8.63 2.14 5.08
CA PRO A 105 -8.51 3.14 6.15
C PRO A 105 -7.28 2.94 7.09
N PRO A 106 -6.82 3.99 7.81
CA PRO A 106 -5.52 4.00 8.50
C PRO A 106 -5.38 3.01 9.67
N PHE A 107 -6.48 2.58 10.29
CA PHE A 107 -6.43 1.67 11.44
C PHE A 107 -5.92 0.26 11.08
N PHE A 108 -5.87 -0.08 9.79
CA PHE A 108 -5.24 -1.32 9.31
C PHE A 108 -3.71 -1.32 9.34
N ASP A 109 -3.09 -0.14 9.50
CA ASP A 109 -1.64 -0.02 9.53
C ASP A 109 -1.06 -0.09 10.96
N LEU A 110 -1.92 -0.14 11.98
CA LEU A 110 -1.46 0.04 13.37
C LEU A 110 -0.45 -1.04 13.80
N GLY A 111 -0.69 -2.30 13.41
CA GLY A 111 0.25 -3.39 13.71
C GLY A 111 1.51 -3.36 12.83
N VAL A 112 1.38 -2.92 11.58
CA VAL A 112 2.50 -2.90 10.62
C VAL A 112 3.51 -1.80 10.97
N LYS A 113 3.03 -0.61 11.37
CA LYS A 113 3.89 0.50 11.82
C LYS A 113 4.70 0.21 13.08
N ILE A 114 4.31 -0.79 13.89
CA ILE A 114 5.06 -1.18 15.10
C ILE A 114 6.20 -2.15 14.73
N MET A 115 6.12 -2.83 13.59
CA MET A 115 7.07 -3.85 13.16
C MET A 115 8.06 -3.38 12.08
N GLN A 116 7.85 -2.19 11.50
CA GLN A 116 8.71 -1.53 10.52
C GLN A 116 9.52 -0.42 11.19
#